data_AF-A0A356I702-F1
#
_entry.id   AF-A0A356I702-F1
#
_cell.length_a   1.000
_cell.length_b   1.000
_cell.length_c   1.000
_cell.angle_alpha   90.00
_cell.angle_beta   90.00
_cell.angle_gamma   90.00
#
_symmetry.space_group_name_H-M   'P 1'
#
loop_
_entity.id
_entity.type
_entity.pdbx_description
1 polymer ?
#
loop_
_entity_poly.entity_id
_entity_poly.type
_entity_poly.pdbx_seq_one_letter_code
_entity_poly.pdbx_strand_id
1 'polypeptide(L)'
;MKLLTIFLLLSMTCCIANAEKKNPPKNDDIIEAALIEAGKDHFPPDFKFDEIGTIKHEDTYYHAFVGYLKTGNYRVLLFDNTPTYLGFYTVEYEPVDYEESAVLLDDGADGYFNLRIGKEGPLENILVDGLKTSFVKNDQAPAEKQSMEEEKPKITIAYRDWTFSVKGQSRSARAIFVKKLGSKVYLKDEKRGITKDFPFGMLSKEDIDYLRSIDAL
;
A
#
# COMPACT_ATOMS: atom_id res chain seq x y z
N MET A 1 -24.16 -47.31 -31.90
CA MET A 1 -24.73 -45.98 -31.58
C MET A 1 -24.76 -45.87 -30.07
N LYS A 2 -23.71 -45.30 -29.48
CA LYS A 2 -23.65 -43.94 -28.91
C LYS A 2 -24.74 -43.69 -27.86
N LEU A 3 -24.30 -43.47 -26.62
CA LEU A 3 -24.74 -42.51 -25.60
C LEU A 3 -24.68 -43.19 -24.23
N LEU A 4 -24.13 -42.62 -23.17
CA LEU A 4 -23.22 -41.51 -22.97
C LEU A 4 -22.84 -41.67 -21.49
N THR A 5 -21.56 -41.84 -21.23
CA THR A 5 -20.97 -41.88 -19.88
C THR A 5 -21.29 -40.57 -19.17
N ILE A 6 -21.96 -40.60 -18.02
CA ILE A 6 -22.02 -39.45 -17.11
C ILE A 6 -21.42 -39.87 -15.78
N PHE A 7 -20.12 -39.61 -15.70
CA PHE A 7 -19.30 -39.60 -14.51
C PHE A 7 -19.52 -38.22 -13.86
N LEU A 8 -20.34 -38.11 -12.82
CA LEU A 8 -20.48 -36.87 -12.06
C LEU A 8 -19.47 -36.88 -10.90
N LEU A 9 -18.21 -36.63 -11.25
CA LEU A 9 -17.14 -36.30 -10.31
C LEU A 9 -17.40 -34.87 -9.81
N LEU A 10 -18.16 -34.73 -8.73
CA LEU A 10 -18.26 -33.47 -7.99
C LEU A 10 -17.11 -33.41 -6.97
N SER A 11 -15.88 -33.24 -7.43
CA SER A 11 -14.77 -32.87 -6.55
C SER A 11 -14.90 -31.38 -6.25
N MET A 12 -15.58 -31.06 -5.14
CA MET A 12 -15.42 -29.77 -4.48
C MET A 12 -13.96 -29.66 -4.03
N THR A 13 -13.10 -29.11 -4.88
CA THR A 13 -11.85 -28.51 -4.42
C THR A 13 -12.23 -27.28 -3.61
N CYS A 14 -12.43 -27.46 -2.31
CA CYS A 14 -12.28 -26.38 -1.36
C CYS A 14 -10.85 -25.87 -1.51
N CYS A 15 -10.64 -24.86 -2.35
CA CYS A 15 -9.50 -23.96 -2.22
C CYS A 15 -9.71 -23.23 -0.88
N ILE A 16 -9.28 -23.86 0.21
CA ILE A 16 -9.07 -23.14 1.45
C ILE A 16 -7.85 -22.27 1.12
N ALA A 17 -8.09 -21.01 0.79
CA ALA A 17 -7.06 -19.99 0.82
C ALA A 17 -6.58 -19.90 2.26
N ASN A 18 -5.56 -20.70 2.60
CA ASN A 18 -4.89 -20.63 3.88
C ASN A 18 -4.01 -19.39 3.80
N ALA A 19 -4.51 -18.26 4.31
CA ALA A 19 -3.64 -17.13 4.62
C ALA A 19 -2.46 -17.66 5.45
N GLU A 20 -1.24 -17.25 5.10
CA GLU A 20 -0.03 -17.73 5.76
C GLU A 20 -0.09 -17.52 7.29
N LYS A 21 0.74 -18.23 8.04
CA LYS A 21 0.86 -17.91 9.47
C LYS A 21 1.65 -16.60 9.59
N LYS A 22 1.14 -15.63 10.36
CA LYS A 22 1.87 -14.41 10.73
C LYS A 22 3.23 -14.77 11.36
N ASN A 23 4.29 -14.11 10.92
CA ASN A 23 5.65 -14.36 11.38
C ASN A 23 6.43 -13.04 11.53
N PRO A 24 6.09 -12.19 12.51
CA PRO A 24 6.80 -10.93 12.74
C PRO A 24 8.24 -11.13 13.23
N PRO A 25 9.11 -10.11 13.09
CA PRO A 25 10.37 -10.06 13.83
C PRO A 25 10.13 -10.30 15.33
N LYS A 26 11.00 -11.08 15.98
CA LYS A 26 10.69 -11.61 17.33
C LYS A 26 10.86 -10.58 18.45
N ASN A 27 11.72 -9.59 18.25
CA ASN A 27 12.07 -8.57 19.23
C ASN A 27 12.84 -7.41 18.56
N ASP A 28 13.04 -6.35 19.33
CA ASP A 28 13.72 -5.13 18.89
C ASP A 28 15.18 -5.39 18.49
N ASP A 29 15.89 -6.31 19.16
CA ASP A 29 17.29 -6.65 18.83
C ASP A 29 17.43 -7.16 17.39
N ILE A 30 16.49 -7.99 16.92
CA ILE A 30 16.49 -8.50 15.54
C ILE A 30 16.20 -7.37 14.54
N ILE A 31 15.28 -6.47 14.89
CA ILE A 31 14.91 -5.33 14.05
C ILE A 31 16.11 -4.40 13.93
N GLU A 32 16.70 -3.99 15.06
CA GLU A 32 17.88 -3.13 15.11
C GLU A 32 19.04 -3.72 14.32
N ALA A 33 19.34 -5.01 14.50
CA ALA A 33 20.39 -5.70 13.74
C ALA A 33 20.14 -5.63 12.22
N ALA A 34 18.90 -5.87 11.77
CA ALA A 34 18.55 -5.79 10.35
C ALA A 34 18.66 -4.36 9.79
N LEU A 35 18.29 -3.34 10.57
CA LEU A 35 18.44 -1.93 10.19
C LEU A 35 19.91 -1.52 10.10
N ILE A 36 20.74 -1.97 11.04
CA ILE A 36 22.20 -1.72 11.05
C ILE A 36 22.85 -2.38 9.83
N GLU A 37 22.49 -3.63 9.52
CA GLU A 37 22.99 -4.38 8.38
C GLU A 37 22.62 -3.70 7.05
N ALA A 38 21.40 -3.18 6.94
CA ALA A 38 20.96 -2.40 5.78
C ALA A 38 21.74 -1.07 5.61
N GLY A 39 22.38 -0.58 6.67
CA GLY A 39 23.34 0.51 6.64
C GLY A 39 22.83 1.82 7.24
N LYS A 40 23.73 2.83 7.25
CA LYS A 40 23.53 4.11 7.95
C LYS A 40 22.27 4.88 7.54
N ASP A 41 21.81 4.71 6.31
CA ASP A 41 20.62 5.39 5.82
C ASP A 41 19.36 4.74 6.40
N HIS A 42 19.42 3.49 6.83
CA HIS A 42 18.32 2.74 7.47
C HIS A 42 18.35 2.87 9.00
N PHE A 43 19.55 2.94 9.60
CA PHE A 43 19.73 3.13 11.05
C PHE A 43 20.63 4.34 11.39
N PRO A 44 20.07 5.57 11.37
CA PRO A 44 20.82 6.76 11.75
C PRO A 44 21.13 6.80 13.26
N PRO A 45 22.04 7.67 13.73
CA PRO A 45 22.35 7.79 15.15
C PRO A 45 21.13 8.18 16.01
N ASP A 46 21.02 7.57 17.19
CA ASP A 46 19.90 7.74 18.15
C ASP A 46 18.52 7.44 17.55
N PHE A 47 18.46 6.59 16.53
CA PHE A 47 17.21 6.18 15.91
C PHE A 47 16.42 5.28 16.86
N LYS A 48 15.15 5.61 17.04
CA LYS A 48 14.19 4.81 17.80
C LYS A 48 13.12 4.32 16.86
N PHE A 49 12.57 3.16 17.17
CA PHE A 49 11.43 2.62 16.46
C PHE A 49 10.48 1.92 17.43
N ASP A 50 9.22 1.84 17.04
CA ASP A 50 8.15 1.14 17.77
C ASP A 50 7.30 0.33 16.78
N GLU A 51 6.61 -0.71 17.26
CA GLU A 51 5.73 -1.53 16.44
C GLU A 51 4.46 -0.76 16.05
N ILE A 52 4.11 -0.81 14.75
CA ILE A 52 2.78 -0.41 14.26
C ILE A 52 1.88 -1.64 14.24
N GLY A 53 2.35 -2.72 13.59
CA GLY A 53 1.70 -4.03 13.67
C GLY A 53 1.82 -4.88 12.41
N THR A 54 0.97 -5.91 12.33
CA THR A 54 1.01 -6.94 11.28
C THR A 54 -0.12 -6.77 10.27
N ILE A 55 0.25 -6.29 9.09
CA ILE A 55 -0.61 -5.94 7.97
C ILE A 55 -0.93 -7.20 7.17
N LYS A 56 -2.20 -7.56 7.06
CA LYS A 56 -2.62 -8.60 6.13
C LYS A 56 -2.59 -8.04 4.71
N HIS A 57 -2.03 -8.79 3.77
CA HIS A 57 -2.00 -8.44 2.35
C HIS A 57 -2.23 -9.69 1.50
N GLU A 58 -3.37 -9.75 0.82
CA GLU A 58 -3.80 -10.94 0.07
C GLU A 58 -3.70 -12.22 0.96
N ASP A 59 -2.87 -13.18 0.55
CA ASP A 59 -2.64 -14.45 1.24
C ASP A 59 -1.40 -14.43 2.17
N THR A 60 -0.74 -13.28 2.34
CA THR A 60 0.47 -13.11 3.18
C THR A 60 0.35 -11.93 4.17
N TYR A 61 1.45 -11.61 4.86
CA TYR A 61 1.55 -10.53 5.82
C TYR A 61 2.81 -9.69 5.63
N TYR A 62 2.71 -8.43 6.03
CA TYR A 62 3.85 -7.54 6.24
C TYR A 62 3.84 -7.06 7.68
N HIS A 63 5.00 -6.70 8.20
CA HIS A 63 5.14 -6.18 9.55
C HIS A 63 5.72 -4.78 9.48
N ALA A 64 5.00 -3.82 10.06
CA ALA A 64 5.34 -2.41 9.98
C ALA A 64 5.77 -1.88 11.34
N PHE A 65 6.80 -1.03 11.30
CA PHE A 65 7.33 -0.32 12.46
C PHE A 65 7.45 1.16 12.12
N VAL A 66 7.21 2.02 13.10
CA VAL A 66 7.44 3.45 12.99
C VAL A 66 8.85 3.72 13.49
N GLY A 67 9.62 4.50 12.73
CA GLY A 67 10.92 5.01 13.14
C GLY A 67 10.88 6.53 13.32
N TYR A 68 11.45 7.03 14.40
CA TYR A 68 11.37 8.43 14.78
C TYR A 68 12.65 9.18 14.37
N LEU A 69 12.51 10.18 13.49
CA LEU A 69 13.63 11.05 13.12
C LEU A 69 13.61 12.33 13.97
N LYS A 70 14.80 12.81 14.34
CA LYS A 70 14.95 14.07 15.09
C LYS A 70 14.42 15.31 14.35
N THR A 71 14.24 15.21 13.03
CA THR A 71 13.72 16.29 12.19
C THR A 71 12.20 16.48 12.30
N GLY A 72 11.50 15.58 13.00
CA GLY A 72 10.03 15.58 13.11
C GLY A 72 9.31 14.75 12.04
N ASN A 73 10.05 14.14 11.11
CA ASN A 73 9.51 13.17 10.16
C ASN A 73 9.54 11.75 10.75
N TYR A 74 8.76 10.86 10.16
CA TYR A 74 8.69 9.46 10.54
C TYR A 74 9.21 8.58 9.41
N ARG A 75 9.63 7.37 9.77
CA ARG A 75 9.90 6.29 8.83
C ARG A 75 8.91 5.17 9.03
N VAL A 76 8.29 4.71 7.95
CA VAL A 76 7.53 3.45 7.96
C VAL A 76 8.47 2.36 7.48
N LEU A 77 8.97 1.57 8.41
CA LEU A 77 9.84 0.42 8.19
C LEU A 77 8.98 -0.80 7.85
N LEU A 78 9.35 -1.55 6.82
CA LEU A 78 8.57 -2.71 6.37
C LEU A 78 9.42 -3.98 6.37
N PHE A 79 8.84 -5.05 6.94
CA PHE A 79 9.34 -6.41 6.89
C PHE A 79 8.31 -7.30 6.18
N ASP A 80 8.77 -8.32 5.46
CA ASP A 80 7.89 -9.38 4.94
C ASP A 80 7.58 -10.46 6.00
N ASN A 81 6.75 -11.44 5.64
CA ASN A 81 6.38 -12.57 6.50
C ASN A 81 7.52 -13.60 6.71
N THR A 82 8.73 -13.35 6.19
CA THR A 82 9.97 -14.13 6.42
C THR A 82 10.95 -13.42 7.36
N PRO A 83 10.39 -12.71 8.34
CA PRO A 83 10.81 -11.40 8.86
C PRO A 83 12.06 -10.77 8.23
N THR A 84 12.09 -10.60 6.91
CA THR A 84 13.18 -9.93 6.20
C THR A 84 12.90 -8.44 6.10
N TYR A 85 13.87 -7.60 6.47
CA TYR A 85 13.75 -6.15 6.36
C TYR A 85 13.82 -5.68 4.89
N LEU A 86 12.75 -5.05 4.41
CA LEU A 86 12.60 -4.64 3.01
C LEU A 86 13.09 -3.23 2.72
N GLY A 87 12.98 -2.31 3.70
CA GLY A 87 13.26 -0.89 3.51
C GLY A 87 12.28 0.02 4.24
N PHE A 88 12.23 1.30 3.85
CA PHE A 88 11.35 2.28 4.49
C PHE A 88 10.83 3.38 3.55
N TYR A 89 9.72 4.00 3.93
CA TYR A 89 9.31 5.32 3.43
C TYR A 89 9.59 6.38 4.48
N THR A 90 10.00 7.58 4.07
CA THR A 90 10.01 8.76 4.96
C THR A 90 8.72 9.55 4.74
N VAL A 91 7.97 9.80 5.80
CA VAL A 91 6.68 10.47 5.77
C VAL A 91 6.63 11.62 6.78
N GLU A 92 5.85 12.65 6.48
CA GLU A 92 5.66 13.80 7.38
C GLU A 92 4.61 13.52 8.48
N TYR A 93 3.72 12.57 8.22
CA TYR A 93 2.59 12.22 9.08
C TYR A 93 2.90 10.99 9.94
N GLU A 94 2.47 11.01 11.20
CA GLU A 94 2.75 9.93 12.14
C GLU A 94 2.00 8.65 11.74
N PRO A 95 2.69 7.50 11.60
CA PRO A 95 2.04 6.21 11.45
C PRO A 95 1.42 5.79 12.79
N VAL A 96 0.10 5.61 12.83
CA VAL A 96 -0.64 5.40 14.09
C VAL A 96 -1.43 4.11 14.14
N ASP A 97 -1.73 3.50 12.99
CA ASP A 97 -2.49 2.25 12.90
C ASP A 97 -2.26 1.58 11.53
N TYR A 98 -2.96 0.49 11.25
CA TYR A 98 -2.93 -0.22 9.98
C TYR A 98 -4.28 -0.87 9.63
N GLU A 99 -4.50 -1.07 8.33
CA GLU A 99 -5.63 -1.85 7.80
C GLU A 99 -5.14 -2.88 6.77
N GLU A 100 -6.05 -3.63 6.15
CA GLU A 100 -5.66 -4.59 5.09
C GLU A 100 -4.92 -3.85 3.96
N SER A 101 -3.70 -4.29 3.68
CA SER A 101 -2.79 -3.73 2.67
C SER A 101 -2.34 -2.28 2.87
N ALA A 102 -2.48 -1.68 4.06
CA ALA A 102 -2.01 -0.30 4.29
C ALA A 102 -1.62 0.02 5.73
N VAL A 103 -0.65 0.92 5.88
CA VAL A 103 -0.37 1.67 7.12
C VAL A 103 -1.17 2.97 7.11
N LEU A 104 -1.77 3.31 8.24
CA LEU A 104 -2.55 4.52 8.45
C LEU A 104 -1.68 5.61 9.09
N LEU A 105 -1.55 6.73 8.38
CA LEU A 105 -0.83 7.92 8.83
C LEU A 105 -1.83 8.98 9.29
N ASP A 106 -1.66 9.54 10.49
CA ASP A 106 -2.52 10.59 11.04
C ASP A 106 -2.47 11.84 10.15
N ASP A 107 -3.61 12.23 9.57
CA ASP A 107 -3.68 13.42 8.71
C ASP A 107 -3.75 14.76 9.48
N GLY A 108 -3.70 14.71 10.81
CA GLY A 108 -3.81 15.86 11.70
C GLY A 108 -5.23 16.41 11.82
N ALA A 109 -6.22 15.67 11.31
CA ALA A 109 -7.64 15.98 11.41
C ALA A 109 -8.41 14.73 11.88
N ASP A 110 -9.59 14.45 11.30
CA ASP A 110 -10.43 13.31 11.67
C ASP A 110 -10.19 12.06 10.78
N GLY A 111 -9.05 11.97 10.08
CA GLY A 111 -8.80 10.92 9.09
C GLY A 111 -7.36 10.42 9.01
N TYR A 112 -7.11 9.54 8.03
CA TYR A 112 -5.80 8.94 7.79
C TYR A 112 -5.38 9.01 6.32
N PHE A 113 -4.10 9.22 6.06
CA PHE A 113 -3.49 8.88 4.77
C PHE A 113 -3.08 7.41 4.76
N ASN A 114 -3.30 6.73 3.63
CA ASN A 114 -2.94 5.31 3.51
C ASN A 114 -1.61 5.18 2.79
N LEU A 115 -0.62 4.65 3.48
CA LEU A 115 0.59 4.14 2.88
C LEU A 115 0.34 2.70 2.45
N ARG A 116 0.09 2.50 1.15
CA ARG A 116 -0.37 1.21 0.61
C ARG A 116 0.79 0.29 0.28
N ILE A 117 0.55 -1.00 0.50
CA ILE A 117 1.36 -2.09 -0.01
C ILE A 117 0.79 -2.45 -1.39
N GLY A 118 1.63 -2.36 -2.41
CA GLY A 118 1.28 -2.80 -3.77
C GLY A 118 1.19 -4.32 -3.84
N LYS A 119 0.66 -4.83 -4.95
CA LYS A 119 0.41 -6.26 -5.14
C LYS A 119 1.64 -7.16 -4.90
N GLU A 120 2.82 -6.67 -5.27
CA GLU A 120 4.08 -7.42 -5.16
C GLU A 120 4.91 -6.95 -3.95
N GLY A 121 4.33 -6.12 -3.07
CA GLY A 121 4.98 -5.55 -1.89
C GLY A 121 5.05 -4.01 -1.92
N PRO A 122 5.98 -3.40 -1.17
CA PRO A 122 6.12 -1.94 -1.11
C PRO A 122 6.32 -1.33 -2.51
N LEU A 123 5.48 -0.36 -2.87
CA LEU A 123 5.59 0.35 -4.15
C LEU A 123 6.83 1.26 -4.15
N GLU A 124 7.63 1.28 -5.22
CA GLU A 124 8.79 2.19 -5.31
C GLU A 124 8.44 3.65 -5.01
N ASN A 125 7.25 4.07 -5.41
CA ASN A 125 6.76 5.43 -5.21
C ASN A 125 5.27 5.41 -4.87
N ILE A 126 4.89 6.19 -3.86
CA ILE A 126 3.52 6.41 -3.44
C ILE A 126 3.23 7.90 -3.35
N LEU A 127 1.95 8.27 -3.31
CA LEU A 127 1.52 9.62 -3.00
C LEU A 127 0.95 9.68 -1.58
N VAL A 128 1.54 10.51 -0.74
CA VAL A 128 1.03 10.84 0.60
C VAL A 128 0.75 12.34 0.61
N ASP A 129 -0.51 12.73 0.86
CA ASP A 129 -1.00 14.11 0.67
C ASP A 129 -0.71 14.74 -0.71
N GLY A 130 -0.59 13.90 -1.76
CA GLY A 130 -0.21 14.35 -3.10
C GLY A 130 1.27 14.70 -3.25
N LEU A 131 2.10 14.49 -2.22
CA LEU A 131 3.55 14.49 -2.30
C LEU A 131 4.06 13.11 -2.67
N LYS A 132 5.03 13.07 -3.58
CA LYS A 132 5.68 11.83 -3.99
C LYS A 132 6.63 11.38 -2.90
N THR A 133 6.37 10.20 -2.34
CA THR A 133 7.21 9.53 -1.35
C THR A 133 7.81 8.28 -1.97
N SER A 134 9.13 8.17 -1.95
CA SER A 134 9.86 7.03 -2.53
C SER A 134 10.24 6.02 -1.46
N PHE A 135 10.22 4.74 -1.83
CA PHE A 135 10.70 3.65 -1.00
C PHE A 135 12.22 3.59 -1.04
N VAL A 136 12.85 3.59 0.12
CA VAL A 136 14.30 3.36 0.27
C VAL A 136 14.47 1.87 0.57
N LYS A 137 14.82 1.11 -0.48
CA LYS A 137 14.98 -0.34 -0.43
C LYS A 137 16.22 -0.74 0.36
N ASN A 138 16.13 -1.83 1.11
CA ASN A 138 17.29 -2.50 1.68
C ASN A 138 17.97 -3.36 0.59
N ASP A 139 19.07 -2.85 0.02
CA ASP A 139 19.84 -3.56 -1.01
C ASP A 139 20.65 -4.75 -0.46
N GLN A 140 20.75 -4.89 0.87
CA GLN A 140 21.43 -6.01 1.53
C GLN A 140 20.47 -7.17 1.89
N ALA A 141 19.17 -7.02 1.63
CA ALA A 141 18.20 -8.07 1.92
C ALA A 141 18.53 -9.36 1.15
N PRO A 142 18.58 -10.55 1.81
CA PRO A 142 18.77 -11.81 1.13
C PRO A 142 17.73 -11.99 0.03
N ALA A 143 18.17 -12.27 -1.19
CA ALA A 143 17.29 -12.53 -2.32
C ALA A 143 16.55 -13.87 -2.16
N GLU A 144 15.56 -13.94 -1.27
CA GLU A 144 14.57 -15.00 -1.28
C GLU A 144 13.25 -14.45 -1.83
N LYS A 145 12.98 -14.81 -3.09
CA LYS A 145 11.73 -14.62 -3.84
C LYS A 145 11.19 -13.19 -3.92
N GLN A 146 12.05 -12.22 -4.21
CA GLN A 146 11.61 -11.18 -5.14
C GLN A 146 11.49 -11.85 -6.50
N SER A 147 10.27 -12.16 -6.94
CA SER A 147 10.01 -12.47 -8.34
C SER A 147 10.72 -11.40 -9.16
N MET A 148 11.58 -11.82 -10.09
CA MET A 148 12.17 -10.95 -11.10
C MET A 148 11.07 -10.01 -11.61
N GLU A 149 11.21 -8.72 -11.33
CA GLU A 149 10.39 -7.67 -11.95
C GLU A 149 10.55 -7.82 -13.46
N GLU A 150 9.54 -8.36 -14.13
CA GLU A 150 9.26 -7.92 -15.48
C GLU A 150 8.88 -6.44 -15.36
N GLU A 151 9.69 -5.56 -15.95
CA GLU A 151 9.43 -4.11 -16.05
C GLU A 151 8.00 -3.86 -16.55
N LYS A 152 7.05 -3.75 -15.62
CA LYS A 152 5.73 -3.20 -15.92
C LYS A 152 5.86 -1.68 -15.99
N PRO A 153 5.15 -1.03 -16.91
CA PRO A 153 5.32 0.38 -17.19
C PRO A 153 5.08 1.19 -15.91
N LYS A 154 6.04 2.05 -15.58
CA LYS A 154 6.04 3.01 -14.46
C LYS A 154 4.77 3.87 -14.48
N ILE A 155 3.77 3.52 -13.68
CA ILE A 155 2.48 4.24 -13.69
C ILE A 155 2.61 5.48 -12.81
N THR A 156 2.72 6.65 -13.45
CA THR A 156 2.79 7.94 -12.77
C THR A 156 1.36 8.44 -12.53
N ILE A 157 0.95 8.55 -11.27
CA ILE A 157 -0.33 9.17 -10.90
C ILE A 157 -0.25 10.66 -11.25
N ALA A 158 -1.09 11.12 -12.17
CA ALA A 158 -1.07 12.49 -12.68
C ALA A 158 -2.45 13.14 -12.62
N TYR A 159 -2.49 14.48 -12.68
CA TYR A 159 -3.73 15.22 -12.91
C TYR A 159 -4.36 14.79 -14.22
N ARG A 160 -5.64 14.43 -14.17
CA ARG A 160 -6.44 14.04 -15.32
C ARG A 160 -7.86 14.53 -15.18
N ASP A 161 -8.62 14.47 -16.26
CA ASP A 161 -10.05 14.69 -16.22
C ASP A 161 -10.74 13.45 -15.64
N TRP A 162 -11.44 13.66 -14.54
CA TRP A 162 -12.31 12.67 -13.90
C TRP A 162 -13.75 12.96 -14.26
N THR A 163 -14.56 11.91 -14.39
CA THR A 163 -15.97 11.99 -14.74
C THR A 163 -16.83 11.32 -13.67
N PHE A 164 -17.80 12.07 -13.17
CA PHE A 164 -18.69 11.66 -12.09
C PHE A 164 -20.15 11.80 -12.50
N SER A 165 -20.97 10.83 -12.14
CA SER A 165 -22.42 10.93 -12.24
C SER A 165 -22.99 11.50 -10.93
N VAL A 166 -23.40 12.77 -10.96
CA VAL A 166 -24.00 13.46 -9.81
C VAL A 166 -25.47 13.73 -10.11
N LYS A 167 -26.38 13.07 -9.37
CA LYS A 167 -27.83 13.21 -9.55
C LYS A 167 -28.30 12.96 -10.99
N GLY A 168 -27.70 11.98 -11.66
CA GLY A 168 -28.02 11.62 -13.05
C GLY A 168 -27.43 12.55 -14.11
N GLN A 169 -26.63 13.54 -13.73
CA GLN A 169 -25.89 14.40 -14.65
C GLN A 169 -24.40 14.07 -14.60
N SER A 170 -23.80 13.89 -15.77
CA SER A 170 -22.35 13.74 -15.89
C SER A 170 -21.66 15.08 -15.64
N ARG A 171 -20.65 15.07 -14.77
CA ARG A 171 -19.80 16.22 -14.46
C ARG A 171 -18.35 15.79 -14.55
N SER A 172 -17.49 16.68 -15.03
CA SER A 172 -16.06 16.44 -15.05
C SER A 172 -15.29 17.43 -14.18
N ALA A 173 -14.18 16.98 -13.61
CA ALA A 173 -13.23 17.84 -12.92
C ALA A 173 -11.80 17.35 -13.16
N ARG A 174 -10.87 18.29 -13.33
CA ARG A 174 -9.45 17.98 -13.45
C ARG A 174 -8.84 17.86 -12.05
N ALA A 175 -8.44 16.65 -11.71
CA ALA A 175 -8.00 16.32 -10.36
C ALA A 175 -6.95 15.21 -10.37
N ILE A 176 -6.23 15.09 -9.27
CA ILE A 176 -5.32 13.96 -9.01
C ILE A 176 -5.91 13.06 -7.94
N PHE A 177 -5.67 11.76 -8.07
CA PHE A 177 -6.06 10.78 -7.04
C PHE A 177 -5.24 10.98 -5.77
N VAL A 178 -5.92 11.03 -4.62
CA VAL A 178 -5.28 11.15 -3.29
C VAL A 178 -5.36 9.83 -2.54
N LYS A 179 -6.58 9.36 -2.26
CA LYS A 179 -6.82 8.11 -1.51
C LYS A 179 -8.21 7.53 -1.81
N LYS A 180 -8.43 6.26 -1.49
CA LYS A 180 -9.76 5.64 -1.44
C LYS A 180 -9.97 5.06 -0.05
N LEU A 181 -11.09 5.38 0.58
CA LEU A 181 -11.52 4.87 1.90
C LEU A 181 -12.91 4.25 1.74
N GLY A 182 -13.01 2.94 1.98
CA GLY A 182 -14.25 2.19 1.75
C GLY A 182 -14.84 2.43 0.35
N SER A 183 -16.07 2.95 0.30
CA SER A 183 -16.77 3.28 -0.94
C SER A 183 -16.55 4.72 -1.42
N LYS A 184 -15.52 5.44 -0.93
CA LYS A 184 -15.23 6.84 -1.28
C LYS A 184 -13.84 7.00 -1.88
N VAL A 185 -13.74 7.84 -2.91
CA VAL A 185 -12.51 8.21 -3.60
C VAL A 185 -12.27 9.70 -3.40
N TYR A 186 -11.10 10.05 -2.89
CA TYR A 186 -10.69 11.40 -2.56
C TYR A 186 -9.79 11.93 -3.68
N LEU A 187 -10.21 13.06 -4.26
CA LEU A 187 -9.53 13.68 -5.39
C LEU A 187 -9.20 15.13 -5.06
N LYS A 188 -7.96 15.55 -5.37
CA LYS A 188 -7.49 16.93 -5.18
C LYS A 188 -7.67 17.69 -6.48
N ASP A 189 -8.55 18.67 -6.46
CA ASP A 189 -8.85 19.54 -7.62
C ASP A 189 -7.61 20.38 -7.98
N GLU A 190 -7.24 20.40 -9.26
CA GLU A 190 -6.05 21.12 -9.74
C GLU A 190 -6.17 22.64 -9.54
N LYS A 191 -7.36 23.22 -9.73
CA LYS A 191 -7.56 24.67 -9.69
C LYS A 191 -7.63 25.22 -8.26
N ARG A 192 -8.26 24.47 -7.36
CA ARG A 192 -8.52 24.92 -5.99
C ARG A 192 -7.59 24.30 -4.97
N GLY A 193 -6.90 23.22 -5.31
CA GLY A 193 -6.07 22.45 -4.37
C GLY A 193 -6.87 21.75 -3.27
N ILE A 194 -8.20 21.75 -3.37
CA ILE A 194 -9.09 21.19 -2.35
C ILE A 194 -9.33 19.72 -2.65
N THR A 195 -9.11 18.88 -1.64
CA THR A 195 -9.48 17.46 -1.68
C THR A 195 -10.97 17.29 -1.41
N LYS A 196 -11.68 16.55 -2.27
CA LYS A 196 -13.09 16.21 -2.10
C LYS A 196 -13.29 14.71 -2.23
N ASP A 197 -14.26 14.17 -1.50
CA ASP A 197 -14.68 12.78 -1.62
C ASP A 197 -15.81 12.61 -2.64
N PHE A 198 -15.71 11.52 -3.39
CA PHE A 198 -16.70 11.08 -4.37
C PHE A 198 -17.04 9.62 -4.09
N PRO A 199 -18.33 9.25 -4.02
CA PRO A 199 -18.71 7.84 -3.95
C PRO A 199 -18.13 7.05 -5.13
N PHE A 200 -17.54 5.89 -4.86
CA PHE A 200 -16.90 5.04 -5.86
C PHE A 200 -17.86 4.68 -7.00
N GLY A 201 -19.12 4.40 -6.67
CA GLY A 201 -20.17 4.11 -7.68
C GLY A 201 -20.57 5.31 -8.56
N MET A 202 -20.07 6.51 -8.29
CA MET A 202 -20.28 7.67 -9.17
C MET A 202 -19.20 7.82 -10.24
N LEU A 203 -18.07 7.13 -10.12
CA LEU A 203 -16.97 7.21 -11.07
C LEU A 203 -17.35 6.55 -12.40
N SER A 204 -16.82 7.08 -13.50
CA SER A 204 -16.93 6.42 -14.79
C SER A 204 -16.13 5.11 -14.82
N LYS A 205 -16.43 4.26 -15.81
CA LYS A 205 -15.69 3.02 -16.00
C LYS A 205 -14.21 3.29 -16.26
N GLU A 206 -13.88 4.32 -17.05
CA GLU A 206 -12.51 4.70 -17.35
C GLU A 206 -11.74 5.14 -16.10
N ASP A 207 -12.38 5.82 -15.16
CA ASP A 207 -11.76 6.25 -13.91
C ASP A 207 -11.57 5.07 -12.95
N ILE A 208 -12.50 4.11 -12.94
CA ILE A 208 -12.34 2.85 -12.21
C ILE A 208 -11.17 2.05 -12.77
N ASP A 209 -11.06 1.93 -14.10
CA ASP A 209 -9.96 1.22 -14.76
C ASP A 209 -8.61 1.93 -14.53
N TYR A 210 -8.61 3.26 -14.48
CA TYR A 210 -7.43 4.02 -14.05
C TYR A 210 -7.04 3.70 -12.62
N LEU A 211 -7.98 3.71 -11.68
CA LEU A 211 -7.72 3.33 -10.29
C LEU A 211 -7.18 1.90 -10.18
N ARG A 212 -7.66 0.96 -11.00
CA ARG A 212 -7.06 -0.39 -11.08
C ARG A 212 -5.61 -0.34 -11.55
N SER A 213 -5.34 0.46 -12.59
CA SER A 213 -4.00 0.53 -13.16
C SER A 213 -2.98 1.07 -12.14
N ILE A 214 -3.36 2.00 -11.26
CA ILE A 214 -2.46 2.54 -10.23
C ILE A 214 -2.52 1.79 -8.90
N ASP A 215 -3.07 0.56 -8.90
CA ASP A 215 -3.28 -0.26 -7.70
C ASP A 215 -4.01 0.49 -6.57
N ALA A 216 -4.97 1.35 -6.95
CA ALA A 216 -5.73 2.21 -6.06
C ALA A 216 -7.09 1.63 -5.61
N LEU A 217 -7.48 0.43 -6.07
CA LEU A 217 -8.76 -0.21 -5.72
C LEU A 217 -8.68 -1.16 -4.54
#